data_AF-A0A2V2ZWS1-F1
#
_entry.id   AF-A0A2V2ZWS1-F1
#
_cell.length_a   1.000
_cell.length_b   1.000
_cell.length_c   1.000
_cell.angle_alpha   90.00
_cell.angle_beta   90.00
_cell.angle_gamma   90.00
#
_symmetry.space_group_name_H-M   'P 1'
#
loop_
_entity.id
_entity.type
_entity.pdbx_description
1 polymer ?
#
loop_
_entity_poly.entity_id
_entity_poly.type
_entity_poly.pdbx_seq_one_letter_code
_entity_poly.pdbx_strand_id
1 'polypeptide(L)'
;MFEQKRIYNLAEREAARAKQLLSRFNHAMLQGGDEYYDRMGEISVPVLIIHGTKDPALPFQHGLALKKAIPHAEFMRLEGSGHEIHSEDWDQIIGSGKVKFIKW
;
A
#
# COMPACT_ATOMS: atom_id res chain seq x y z
N MET A 1 -5.60 -19.72 -6.62
CA MET A 1 -4.47 -18.83 -6.26
C MET A 1 -5.01 -17.68 -5.41
N PHE A 2 -4.20 -17.09 -4.54
CA PHE A 2 -4.57 -15.94 -3.71
C PHE A 2 -5.09 -14.78 -4.57
N GLU A 3 -6.25 -14.19 -4.21
CA GLU A 3 -6.90 -13.03 -4.89
C GLU A 3 -6.99 -13.09 -6.43
N GLN A 4 -6.97 -14.29 -7.00
CA GLN A 4 -6.73 -14.49 -8.42
C GLN A 4 -7.69 -13.68 -9.31
N LYS A 5 -9.00 -13.73 -9.00
CA LYS A 5 -10.00 -12.99 -9.78
C LYS A 5 -9.74 -11.47 -9.74
N ARG A 6 -9.45 -10.91 -8.57
CA ARG A 6 -9.22 -9.47 -8.38
C ARG A 6 -7.95 -9.02 -9.10
N ILE A 7 -6.89 -9.80 -9.02
CA ILE A 7 -5.61 -9.55 -9.69
C ILE A 7 -5.77 -9.61 -11.22
N TYR A 8 -6.48 -10.61 -11.75
CA TYR A 8 -6.72 -10.72 -13.19
C TYR A 8 -7.56 -9.55 -13.71
N ASN A 9 -8.61 -9.16 -12.99
CA ASN A 9 -9.41 -7.99 -13.34
C ASN A 9 -8.58 -6.70 -13.31
N LEU A 10 -7.65 -6.55 -12.36
CA LEU A 10 -6.73 -5.42 -12.34
C LEU A 10 -5.78 -5.46 -13.54
N ALA A 11 -5.17 -6.61 -13.82
CA ALA A 11 -4.24 -6.77 -14.93
C ALA A 11 -4.90 -6.49 -16.29
N GLU A 12 -6.14 -6.95 -16.50
CA GLU A 12 -6.92 -6.68 -17.70
C GLU A 12 -7.21 -5.18 -17.87
N ARG A 13 -7.64 -4.50 -16.79
CA ARG A 13 -7.88 -3.05 -16.82
C ARG A 13 -6.60 -2.26 -17.12
N GLU A 14 -5.50 -2.60 -16.48
CA GLU A 14 -4.21 -1.94 -16.71
C GLU A 14 -3.71 -2.18 -18.14
N ALA A 15 -3.85 -3.39 -18.67
CA ALA A 15 -3.48 -3.70 -20.06
C ALA A 15 -4.35 -2.96 -21.08
N ALA A 16 -5.66 -2.88 -20.85
CA ALA A 16 -6.58 -2.16 -21.74
C ALA A 16 -6.33 -0.64 -21.73
N ARG A 17 -5.93 -0.08 -20.57
CA ARG A 17 -5.64 1.35 -20.40
C ARG A 17 -4.26 1.75 -20.91
N ALA A 18 -3.26 0.88 -20.78
CA ALA A 18 -1.86 1.23 -20.99
C ALA A 18 -1.53 1.45 -22.47
N LYS A 19 -0.86 2.56 -22.78
CA LYS A 19 -0.25 2.78 -24.11
C LYS A 19 1.02 1.94 -24.31
N GLN A 20 1.77 1.69 -23.23
CA GLN A 20 2.99 0.90 -23.22
C GLN A 20 3.12 0.18 -21.87
N LEU A 21 2.82 -1.12 -21.85
CA LEU A 21 2.79 -1.94 -20.63
C LEU A 21 4.11 -1.96 -19.86
N LEU A 22 5.25 -1.96 -20.57
CA LEU A 22 6.58 -2.02 -19.96
C LEU A 22 6.90 -0.78 -19.11
N SER A 23 6.25 0.36 -19.36
CA SER A 23 6.46 1.59 -18.61
C SER A 23 6.11 1.45 -17.12
N ARG A 24 5.37 0.39 -16.72
CA ARG A 24 5.10 0.08 -15.32
C ARG A 24 6.36 -0.09 -14.47
N PHE A 25 7.50 -0.42 -15.09
CA PHE A 25 8.78 -0.65 -14.40
C PHE A 25 9.69 0.58 -14.37
N ASN A 26 9.32 1.70 -14.99
CA ASN A 26 10.19 2.88 -15.06
C ASN A 26 10.59 3.40 -13.67
N HIS A 27 9.69 3.33 -12.69
CA HIS A 27 9.96 3.78 -11.33
C HIS A 27 11.08 2.97 -10.65
N ALA A 28 11.28 1.71 -11.02
CA ALA A 28 12.33 0.86 -10.48
C ALA A 28 13.74 1.25 -10.96
N MET A 29 13.83 2.11 -11.98
CA MET A 29 15.10 2.64 -12.49
C MET A 29 15.51 3.95 -11.80
N LEU A 30 14.65 4.51 -10.95
CA LEU A 30 14.98 5.71 -10.17
C LEU A 30 16.02 5.36 -9.10
N GLN A 31 17.00 6.24 -8.92
CA GLN A 31 18.05 6.13 -7.91
C GLN A 31 17.93 7.26 -6.89
N GLY A 32 18.63 7.11 -5.76
CA GLY A 32 18.62 8.07 -4.65
C GLY A 32 17.60 7.72 -3.55
N GLY A 33 17.40 8.64 -2.62
CA GLY A 33 16.51 8.46 -1.48
C GLY A 33 17.11 7.69 -0.30
N ASP A 34 18.36 7.22 -0.42
CA ASP A 34 19.12 6.60 0.67
C ASP A 34 19.26 7.55 1.88
N GLU A 35 19.30 8.86 1.62
CA GLU A 35 19.28 9.93 2.64
C GLU A 35 18.01 9.97 3.51
N TYR A 36 16.97 9.22 3.14
CA TYR A 36 15.73 9.08 3.91
C TYR A 36 15.68 7.78 4.73
N TYR A 37 16.68 6.90 4.62
CA TYR A 37 16.73 5.68 5.39
C TYR A 37 16.78 5.99 6.89
N ASP A 38 16.01 5.22 7.67
CA ASP A 38 15.88 5.34 9.12
C ASP A 38 15.33 6.70 9.64
N ARG A 39 14.79 7.55 8.76
CA ARG A 39 14.21 8.85 9.13
C ARG A 39 12.70 8.82 9.38
N MET A 40 12.11 7.63 9.45
CA MET A 40 10.67 7.45 9.69
C MET A 40 10.21 8.09 11.00
N GLY A 41 11.10 8.16 12.01
CA GLY A 41 10.83 8.83 13.29
C GLY A 41 10.67 10.35 13.19
N GLU A 42 11.07 10.98 12.08
CA GLU A 42 10.91 12.43 11.85
C GLU A 42 9.49 12.80 11.40
N ILE A 43 8.67 11.82 11.01
CA ILE A 43 7.30 12.07 10.55
C ILE A 43 6.45 12.48 11.75
N SER A 44 6.11 13.76 11.85
CA SER A 44 5.34 14.31 12.98
C SER A 44 3.84 14.47 12.71
N VAL A 45 3.43 14.36 11.45
CA VAL A 45 2.02 14.43 11.05
C VAL A 45 1.28 13.12 11.38
N PRO A 46 -0.06 13.13 11.42
CA PRO A 46 -0.83 11.89 11.55
C PRO A 46 -0.55 10.92 10.39
N VAL A 47 -0.39 9.63 10.72
CA VAL A 47 -0.07 8.56 9.75
C VAL A 47 -1.05 7.40 9.91
N LEU A 48 -1.53 6.87 8.79
CA LEU A 48 -2.21 5.58 8.72
C LEU A 48 -1.42 4.65 7.81
N ILE A 49 -1.05 3.48 8.34
CA ILE A 49 -0.41 2.40 7.59
C ILE A 49 -1.47 1.36 7.26
N ILE A 50 -1.58 0.98 5.99
CA ILE A 50 -2.50 -0.04 5.48
C ILE A 50 -1.67 -1.15 4.85
N HIS A 51 -1.83 -2.41 5.29
CA HIS A 51 -1.05 -3.54 4.77
C HIS A 51 -1.90 -4.81 4.63
N GLY A 52 -1.81 -5.49 3.49
CA GLY A 52 -2.46 -6.77 3.23
C GLY A 52 -1.77 -7.96 3.93
N THR A 53 -2.51 -8.76 4.70
CA THR A 53 -1.89 -9.84 5.50
C THR A 53 -1.34 -11.01 4.67
N LYS A 54 -1.58 -11.01 3.36
CA LYS A 54 -1.10 -12.01 2.40
C LYS A 54 -0.32 -11.39 1.23
N ASP A 55 0.25 -10.20 1.43
CA ASP A 55 1.10 -9.54 0.43
C ASP A 55 2.31 -10.42 0.05
N PRO A 56 2.39 -10.88 -1.23
CA PRO A 56 3.50 -11.71 -1.70
C PRO A 56 4.73 -10.89 -2.15
N ALA A 57 4.58 -9.58 -2.37
CA ALA A 57 5.65 -8.70 -2.80
C ALA A 57 6.40 -8.10 -1.59
N LEU A 58 5.67 -7.68 -0.56
CA LEU A 58 6.21 -7.16 0.69
C LEU A 58 5.62 -7.93 1.89
N PRO A 59 6.41 -8.77 2.58
CA PRO A 59 5.95 -9.46 3.79
C PRO A 59 5.25 -8.53 4.78
N PHE A 60 4.16 -9.03 5.39
CA PHE A 60 3.36 -8.28 6.37
C PHE A 60 4.18 -7.69 7.54
N GLN A 61 5.30 -8.33 7.88
CA GLN A 61 6.28 -7.88 8.87
C GLN A 61 6.87 -6.51 8.55
N HIS A 62 6.95 -6.11 7.27
CA HIS A 62 7.39 -4.75 6.91
C HIS A 62 6.40 -3.69 7.38
N GLY A 63 5.08 -3.94 7.29
CA GLY A 63 4.08 -3.05 7.85
C GLY A 63 4.22 -2.92 9.37
N LEU A 64 4.49 -4.03 10.06
CA LEU A 64 4.75 -4.03 11.51
C LEU A 64 6.05 -3.27 11.86
N ALA A 65 7.10 -3.42 11.05
CA ALA A 65 8.35 -2.68 11.21
C ALA A 65 8.13 -1.17 11.02
N LEU A 66 7.35 -0.77 10.01
CA LEU A 66 6.98 0.63 9.80
C LEU A 66 6.16 1.19 10.97
N LYS A 67 5.22 0.41 11.51
CA LYS A 67 4.45 0.79 12.70
C LYS A 67 5.31 0.96 13.96
N LYS A 68 6.38 0.17 14.08
CA LYS A 68 7.40 0.32 15.14
C LYS A 68 8.25 1.57 14.93
N ALA A 69 8.63 1.86 13.69
CA ALA A 69 9.41 3.04 13.33
C ALA A 69 8.62 4.36 13.47
N ILE A 70 7.27 4.29 13.36
CA ILE A 70 6.35 5.43 13.53
C ILE A 70 5.35 5.11 14.66
N PRO A 71 5.73 5.28 15.94
CA PRO A 71 4.94 4.82 17.08
C PRO A 71 3.54 5.44 17.22
N HIS A 72 3.31 6.65 16.69
CA HIS A 72 1.99 7.30 16.67
C HIS A 72 1.13 6.93 15.45
N ALA A 73 1.67 6.21 14.47
CA ALA A 73 0.89 5.79 13.30
C ALA A 73 -0.25 4.86 13.71
N GLU A 74 -1.42 5.05 13.13
CA GLU A 74 -2.47 4.02 13.12
C GLU A 74 -2.10 2.90 12.16
N PHE A 75 -2.54 1.67 12.46
CA PHE A 75 -2.32 0.50 11.60
C PHE A 75 -3.66 -0.13 11.21
N MET A 76 -3.80 -0.49 9.94
CA MET A 76 -4.93 -1.23 9.39
C MET A 76 -4.42 -2.46 8.64
N ARG A 77 -4.92 -3.61 9.07
CA ARG A 77 -4.71 -4.89 8.40
C ARG A 77 -5.83 -5.09 7.40
N LEU A 78 -5.49 -5.38 6.15
CA LEU A 78 -6.44 -5.90 5.18
C LEU A 78 -6.33 -7.42 5.20
N GLU A 79 -7.22 -8.05 5.96
CA GLU A 79 -7.16 -9.48 6.22
C GLU A 79 -7.41 -10.28 4.95
N GLY A 80 -6.41 -11.06 4.54
CA GLY A 80 -6.47 -11.81 3.31
C GLY A 80 -6.35 -10.95 2.05
N SER A 81 -5.84 -9.73 2.13
CA SER A 81 -5.46 -8.91 0.96
C SER A 81 -3.96 -8.99 0.66
N GLY A 82 -3.61 -8.77 -0.60
CA GLY A 82 -2.27 -8.85 -1.14
C GLY A 82 -1.55 -7.51 -1.14
N HIS A 83 -0.69 -7.33 -2.15
CA HIS A 83 0.05 -6.09 -2.37
C HIS A 83 -0.84 -4.94 -2.84
N GLU A 84 -1.83 -5.25 -3.65
CA GLU A 84 -2.71 -4.27 -4.28
C GLU A 84 -3.85 -3.90 -3.32
N ILE A 85 -4.16 -2.60 -3.23
CA ILE A 85 -5.38 -2.11 -2.57
C ILE A 85 -6.45 -1.99 -3.66
N HIS A 86 -7.36 -2.95 -3.73
CA HIS A 86 -8.39 -2.93 -4.76
C HIS A 86 -9.58 -2.04 -4.34
N SER A 87 -10.42 -1.68 -5.31
CA SER A 87 -11.60 -0.85 -5.09
C SER A 87 -12.60 -1.44 -4.09
N GLU A 88 -12.69 -2.77 -3.99
CA GLU A 88 -13.58 -3.42 -3.04
C GLU A 88 -13.10 -3.30 -1.59
N ASP A 89 -11.84 -2.90 -1.34
CA ASP A 89 -11.32 -2.65 0.00
C ASP A 89 -11.68 -1.23 0.50
N TRP A 90 -12.14 -0.33 -0.39
CA TRP A 90 -12.31 1.09 -0.08
C TRP A 90 -13.38 1.35 0.98
N ASP A 91 -14.51 0.66 0.92
CA ASP A 91 -15.59 0.84 1.91
C ASP A 91 -15.12 0.45 3.32
N GLN A 92 -14.33 -0.62 3.44
CA GLN A 92 -13.70 -1.00 4.70
C GLN A 92 -12.70 0.06 5.16
N ILE A 93 -11.86 0.57 4.25
CA ILE A 93 -10.82 1.55 4.57
C ILE A 93 -11.46 2.86 5.04
N ILE A 94 -12.40 3.41 4.26
CA ILE A 94 -13.09 4.68 4.56
C ILE A 94 -14.00 4.52 5.79
N GLY A 95 -14.77 3.42 5.86
CA GLY A 95 -15.69 3.13 6.96
C GLY A 95 -15.03 2.78 8.28
N SER A 96 -13.72 2.46 8.29
CA SER A 96 -12.96 2.16 9.51
C SER A 96 -12.90 3.30 10.52
N GLY A 97 -13.22 4.53 10.08
CA GLY A 97 -13.03 5.74 10.88
C GLY A 97 -11.56 6.11 11.10
N LYS A 98 -10.60 5.37 10.54
CA LYS A 98 -9.15 5.68 10.62
C LYS A 98 -8.70 6.70 9.59
N VAL A 99 -9.44 6.82 8.50
CA VAL A 99 -9.22 7.86 7.47
C VAL A 99 -9.86 9.16 7.97
N LYS A 100 -9.12 9.91 8.80
CA LYS A 100 -9.58 11.19 9.38
C LYS A 100 -8.94 12.42 8.74
N PHE A 101 -8.17 12.24 7.66
CA PHE A 101 -7.16 13.21 7.23
C PHE A 101 -7.59 14.18 6.14
N ILE A 102 -8.85 14.12 5.71
CA ILE A 102 -9.35 15.03 4.67
C ILE A 102 -10.71 15.57 5.11
N LYS A 103 -10.71 16.72 5.76
CA LYS A 103 -11.85 17.64 5.70
C LYS A 103 -11.73 18.33 4.34
N TRP A 104 -12.66 18.04 3.43
CA TRP A 104 -12.88 18.86 2.24
C TRP A 104 -13.58 20.16 2.62
#